data_AF-A0A348HI41-F1
#
_entry.id   AF-A0A348HI41-F1
#
_cell.length_a   1.000
_cell.length_b   1.000
_cell.length_c   1.000
_cell.angle_alpha   90.00
_cell.angle_beta   90.00
_cell.angle_gamma   90.00
#
_symmetry.space_group_name_H-M   'P 1'
#
loop_
_entity.id
_entity.type
_entity.pdbx_description
1 polymer ?
#
loop_
_entity_poly.entity_id
_entity_poly.type
_entity_poly.pdbx_seq_one_letter_code
_entity_poly.pdbx_strand_id
1 'polypeptide(L)'
;MTYEQFIYSLLGILSPFFTPGVQADSLTTQPDVVVTPTSSTATSTATTPSATSTTDNSSTSTGTTTGSTTGSSTSGTGTTTGSAAGSSASSTGTTTGSTTGSSTSGTGTTTGSTTGSSTSGTGTTTGSTTSGTGNTTTGSTTTTTTERPTVKTPYRRTALELSRQYYDTRSQCNDGSPAYMCTGVMLRSNKNYSDQYHVWDPSPFSTKTGGTSFSWLRSDTRYSHLAFGYNSGFIFFPQQKADANAVKVDALCYFLLDASTASRDNHGCGAATAEFPDTSNTCDHYGIATAEKWLEHYQSEQNDRQHHQCGFDLSGDKATAAERFKVATTAHALLGDTGFNELNEFRLATWESGKGSQLPLQAFFYLADTDGLSDAQHYQLDYYNQTQAFLPVIRITMPQTQSAQVQFNYVPSDQVLTPVY
;
A
#
# COMPACT_ATOMS: atom_id res chain seq x y z
N MET A 1 -22.15 32.27 0.88
CA MET A 1 -22.34 31.72 2.25
C MET A 1 -22.42 30.21 2.09
N THR A 2 -21.38 29.50 2.52
CA THR A 2 -21.20 28.06 2.25
C THR A 2 -21.62 27.20 3.44
N TYR A 3 -22.09 26.01 3.12
CA TYR A 3 -23.04 25.15 3.84
C TYR A 3 -22.42 24.27 4.94
N GLU A 4 -21.27 24.65 5.52
CA GLU A 4 -20.57 23.83 6.53
C GLU A 4 -20.75 24.31 7.99
N GLN A 5 -21.48 25.40 8.23
CA GLN A 5 -21.79 25.84 9.60
C GLN A 5 -23.01 25.13 10.23
N PHE A 6 -23.69 24.21 9.52
CA PHE A 6 -24.97 23.65 9.99
C PHE A 6 -24.88 22.27 10.67
N ILE A 7 -23.72 21.60 10.67
CA ILE A 7 -23.62 20.22 11.21
C ILE A 7 -23.14 20.16 12.67
N TYR A 8 -22.56 21.24 13.22
CA TYR A 8 -21.98 21.20 14.58
C TYR A 8 -22.89 21.70 15.72
N SER A 9 -24.20 21.83 15.51
CA SER A 9 -25.15 22.31 16.55
C SER A 9 -26.26 21.31 16.93
N LEU A 10 -26.10 20.01 16.67
CA LEU A 10 -27.15 19.02 16.97
C LEU A 10 -26.68 17.75 17.70
N LEU A 11 -25.72 17.87 18.64
CA LEU A 11 -25.38 16.79 19.58
C LEU A 11 -25.27 17.32 21.02
N GLY A 12 -26.33 17.99 21.46
CA GLY A 12 -26.54 18.32 22.87
C GLY A 12 -27.93 17.89 23.31
N ILE A 13 -27.99 17.17 24.43
CA ILE A 13 -29.12 17.04 25.37
C ILE A 13 -30.04 15.80 25.19
N LEU A 14 -29.73 14.69 25.88
CA LEU A 14 -30.49 14.07 27.00
C LEU A 14 -30.26 12.56 27.18
N SER A 15 -29.73 12.17 28.35
CA SER A 15 -30.04 10.89 29.01
C SER A 15 -31.45 10.94 29.65
N PRO A 16 -32.09 9.80 29.95
CA PRO A 16 -32.00 9.32 31.34
C PRO A 16 -32.00 7.79 31.54
N PHE A 17 -31.32 7.39 32.63
CA PHE A 17 -31.59 6.29 33.59
C PHE A 17 -32.51 5.12 33.19
N PHE A 18 -32.00 3.88 33.33
CA PHE A 18 -32.67 2.76 34.02
C PHE A 18 -31.74 1.51 34.16
N THR A 19 -31.49 1.09 35.39
CA THR A 19 -31.18 -0.30 35.86
C THR A 19 -31.76 -0.41 37.29
N PRO A 20 -31.97 -1.60 37.92
CA PRO A 20 -31.36 -2.91 37.67
C PRO A 20 -32.29 -4.15 37.77
N GLY A 21 -31.77 -5.34 37.41
CA GLY A 21 -32.41 -6.63 37.68
C GLY A 21 -31.44 -7.80 37.52
N VAL A 22 -31.24 -8.55 38.60
CA VAL A 22 -30.27 -9.63 38.84
C VAL A 22 -30.90 -11.00 38.55
N GLN A 23 -30.16 -11.97 37.97
CA GLN A 23 -30.01 -13.33 38.53
C GLN A 23 -29.00 -14.19 37.77
N ALA A 24 -28.15 -14.85 38.57
CA ALA A 24 -27.25 -15.92 38.19
C ALA A 24 -27.97 -17.26 38.26
N ASP A 25 -27.55 -18.23 37.45
CA ASP A 25 -27.50 -19.62 37.89
C ASP A 25 -26.48 -20.45 37.08
N SER A 26 -26.06 -21.55 37.69
CA SER A 26 -24.78 -22.22 37.51
C SER A 26 -24.93 -23.70 37.11
N LEU A 27 -23.79 -24.29 36.70
CA LEU A 27 -23.37 -25.70 36.85
C LEU A 27 -23.73 -26.76 35.77
N THR A 28 -22.64 -27.32 35.20
CA THR A 28 -22.20 -28.74 35.17
C THR A 28 -22.41 -29.69 33.96
N THR A 29 -21.24 -30.13 33.44
CA THR A 29 -20.73 -31.51 33.13
C THR A 29 -21.13 -32.32 31.88
N GLN A 30 -20.18 -32.44 30.92
CA GLN A 30 -19.48 -33.62 30.29
C GLN A 30 -20.21 -34.95 29.90
N PRO A 31 -19.64 -35.91 29.11
CA PRO A 31 -18.34 -35.97 28.36
C PRO A 31 -18.33 -36.65 26.93
N ASP A 32 -17.15 -36.57 26.28
CA ASP A 32 -16.38 -37.47 25.38
C ASP A 32 -17.00 -38.35 24.28
N VAL A 33 -16.40 -38.33 23.06
CA VAL A 33 -15.87 -39.53 22.35
C VAL A 33 -14.74 -39.16 21.37
N VAL A 34 -13.59 -39.79 21.53
CA VAL A 34 -12.44 -39.87 20.59
C VAL A 34 -12.62 -41.08 19.67
N VAL A 35 -12.41 -40.94 18.36
CA VAL A 35 -12.32 -42.06 17.41
C VAL A 35 -11.02 -41.99 16.60
N THR A 36 -10.21 -43.04 16.74
CA THR A 36 -9.02 -43.38 15.94
C THR A 36 -9.38 -43.97 14.57
N PRO A 37 -8.59 -43.74 13.49
CA PRO A 37 -8.86 -44.34 12.20
C PRO A 37 -8.18 -45.71 12.02
N THR A 38 -8.92 -46.67 11.45
CA THR A 38 -8.44 -47.96 10.96
C THR A 38 -8.06 -47.90 9.48
N SER A 39 -7.01 -48.64 9.12
CA SER A 39 -6.48 -48.83 7.78
C SER A 39 -7.32 -49.79 6.93
N SER A 40 -7.57 -49.45 5.67
CA SER A 40 -7.94 -50.42 4.63
C SER A 40 -7.19 -50.14 3.32
N THR A 41 -6.46 -51.13 2.85
CA THR A 41 -5.83 -51.23 1.53
C THR A 41 -6.87 -51.31 0.41
N ALA A 42 -6.78 -50.41 -0.57
CA ALA A 42 -7.46 -50.52 -1.86
C ALA A 42 -6.52 -50.09 -3.01
N THR A 43 -6.60 -50.86 -4.09
CA THR A 43 -5.76 -50.93 -5.29
C THR A 43 -5.68 -49.59 -6.05
N SER A 44 -4.47 -49.14 -6.39
CA SER A 44 -4.25 -47.89 -7.14
C SER A 44 -4.55 -48.07 -8.63
N THR A 45 -5.44 -47.23 -9.15
CA THR A 45 -5.47 -46.80 -10.55
C THR A 45 -4.85 -45.40 -10.60
N ALA A 46 -3.86 -45.21 -11.47
CA ALA A 46 -3.09 -43.97 -11.56
C ALA A 46 -4.00 -42.79 -11.96
N THR A 47 -4.23 -41.88 -11.02
CA THR A 47 -4.91 -40.60 -11.26
C THR A 47 -3.88 -39.49 -11.05
N THR A 48 -3.69 -38.64 -12.06
CA THR A 48 -2.77 -37.50 -12.07
C THR A 48 -3.22 -36.45 -11.04
N PRO A 49 -2.38 -36.01 -10.08
CA PRO A 49 -2.76 -34.94 -9.15
C PRO A 49 -2.63 -33.57 -9.83
N SER A 50 -3.68 -32.76 -9.74
CA SER A 50 -3.68 -31.33 -10.12
C SER A 50 -3.68 -30.50 -8.84
N ALA A 51 -2.60 -29.74 -8.59
CA ALA A 51 -2.50 -28.84 -7.44
C ALA A 51 -2.82 -27.40 -7.85
N THR A 52 -3.84 -26.81 -7.23
CA THR A 52 -4.24 -25.40 -7.45
C THR A 52 -3.50 -24.50 -6.46
N SER A 53 -3.02 -23.35 -6.97
CA SER A 53 -2.32 -22.24 -6.30
C SER A 53 -2.05 -22.35 -4.79
N THR A 54 -0.81 -22.67 -4.41
CA THR A 54 -0.28 -22.52 -3.05
C THR A 54 1.16 -22.01 -3.09
N THR A 55 1.53 -21.21 -2.08
CA THR A 55 2.92 -20.86 -1.77
C THR A 55 3.64 -22.06 -1.16
N ASP A 56 4.89 -22.29 -1.58
CA ASP A 56 5.80 -23.38 -1.18
C ASP A 56 5.25 -24.80 -1.31
N ASN A 57 5.56 -25.45 -2.44
CA ASN A 57 5.45 -26.89 -2.60
C ASN A 57 6.77 -27.48 -3.12
N SER A 58 7.19 -28.59 -2.52
CA SER A 58 8.33 -29.40 -2.94
C SER A 58 7.80 -30.76 -3.37
N SER A 59 7.81 -31.05 -4.68
CA SER A 59 7.30 -32.32 -5.23
C SER A 59 8.32 -32.98 -6.16
N THR A 60 8.52 -34.29 -5.98
CA THR A 60 9.35 -35.15 -6.82
C THR A 60 8.50 -36.26 -7.44
N SER A 61 8.05 -36.10 -8.70
CA SER A 61 7.46 -37.19 -9.49
C SER A 61 7.48 -36.89 -10.99
N THR A 62 7.33 -37.93 -11.82
CA THR A 62 7.20 -37.84 -13.28
C THR A 62 5.81 -37.26 -13.66
N GLY A 63 5.75 -36.25 -14.52
CA GLY A 63 4.49 -35.76 -15.11
C GLY A 63 3.67 -34.76 -14.26
N THR A 64 4.29 -33.92 -13.43
CA THR A 64 3.55 -32.95 -12.59
C THR A 64 3.12 -31.69 -13.35
N THR A 65 1.90 -31.21 -13.09
CA THR A 65 1.43 -29.89 -13.53
C THR A 65 1.16 -29.01 -12.30
N THR A 66 1.85 -27.88 -12.20
CA THR A 66 1.71 -26.92 -11.09
C THR A 66 1.21 -25.58 -11.62
N GLY A 67 0.30 -24.92 -10.90
CA GLY A 67 -0.19 -23.58 -11.22
C GLY A 67 0.91 -22.49 -11.15
N SER A 68 0.51 -21.22 -11.27
CA SER A 68 1.45 -20.11 -11.05
C SER A 68 1.89 -20.06 -9.58
N THR A 69 3.19 -19.94 -9.32
CA THR A 69 3.78 -20.07 -7.97
C THR A 69 4.77 -18.96 -7.64
N THR A 70 5.03 -18.76 -6.34
CA THR A 70 6.13 -17.94 -5.81
C THR A 70 6.91 -18.80 -4.83
N GLY A 71 8.25 -18.86 -4.94
CA GLY A 71 9.13 -19.56 -3.97
C GLY A 71 9.28 -21.08 -4.09
N SER A 72 8.57 -21.75 -5.00
CA SER A 72 8.57 -23.23 -5.07
C SER A 72 9.84 -23.85 -5.71
N SER A 73 10.15 -25.09 -5.32
CA SER A 73 11.24 -25.90 -5.89
C SER A 73 10.73 -27.23 -6.43
N THR A 74 10.94 -27.51 -7.72
CA THR A 74 10.42 -28.72 -8.38
C THR A 74 11.52 -29.49 -9.13
N SER A 75 11.53 -30.81 -9.02
CA SER A 75 12.44 -31.70 -9.75
C SER A 75 11.73 -32.98 -10.19
N GLY A 76 11.71 -33.28 -11.50
CA GLY A 76 11.12 -34.50 -12.07
C GLY A 76 11.05 -34.48 -13.60
N THR A 77 10.93 -35.63 -14.26
CA THR A 77 10.87 -35.70 -15.73
C THR A 77 9.48 -35.29 -16.25
N GLY A 78 9.41 -34.39 -17.22
CA GLY A 78 8.14 -34.04 -17.90
C GLY A 78 7.21 -33.11 -17.10
N THR A 79 7.72 -32.03 -16.49
CA THR A 79 6.90 -31.13 -15.63
C THR A 79 6.41 -29.89 -16.37
N THR A 80 5.20 -29.44 -16.04
CA THR A 80 4.64 -28.16 -16.51
C THR A 80 4.35 -27.25 -15.34
N THR A 81 4.92 -26.05 -15.33
CA THR A 81 4.72 -25.05 -14.26
C THR A 81 4.13 -23.77 -14.84
N GLY A 82 3.18 -23.16 -14.14
CA GLY A 82 2.63 -21.85 -14.47
C GLY A 82 3.66 -20.71 -14.40
N SER A 83 3.19 -19.46 -14.33
CA SER A 83 4.12 -18.33 -14.19
C SER A 83 4.74 -18.33 -12.79
N ALA A 84 6.06 -18.16 -12.70
CA ALA A 84 6.80 -18.38 -11.45
C ALA A 84 7.67 -17.17 -11.05
N ALA A 85 7.65 -16.79 -9.78
CA ALA A 85 8.53 -15.76 -9.21
C ALA A 85 9.44 -16.32 -8.12
N GLY A 86 10.76 -16.14 -8.25
CA GLY A 86 11.73 -16.59 -7.23
C GLY A 86 11.79 -18.11 -7.05
N SER A 87 11.52 -18.89 -8.10
CA SER A 87 11.43 -20.37 -8.02
C SER A 87 12.65 -21.05 -8.64
N SER A 88 12.93 -22.28 -8.19
CA SER A 88 14.01 -23.11 -8.75
C SER A 88 13.47 -24.40 -9.36
N ALA A 89 13.89 -24.75 -10.57
CA ALA A 89 13.50 -26.02 -11.19
C ALA A 89 14.70 -26.70 -11.86
N SER A 90 14.92 -27.98 -11.54
CA SER A 90 16.01 -28.77 -12.10
C SER A 90 15.53 -30.11 -12.64
N SER A 91 15.34 -30.26 -13.95
CA SER A 91 14.95 -31.55 -14.55
C SER A 91 14.95 -31.64 -16.09
N THR A 92 14.72 -32.85 -16.60
CA THR A 92 14.64 -33.19 -18.03
C THR A 92 13.21 -33.01 -18.57
N GLY A 93 13.04 -32.22 -19.64
CA GLY A 93 11.76 -32.05 -20.36
C GLY A 93 10.73 -31.16 -19.65
N THR A 94 11.07 -29.92 -19.30
CA THR A 94 10.17 -29.01 -18.57
C THR A 94 9.54 -27.93 -19.44
N THR A 95 8.29 -27.56 -19.16
CA THR A 95 7.64 -26.37 -19.72
C THR A 95 7.26 -25.42 -18.59
N THR A 96 7.86 -24.23 -18.54
CA THR A 96 7.58 -23.21 -17.52
C THR A 96 6.97 -21.97 -18.16
N GLY A 97 5.96 -21.38 -17.52
CA GLY A 97 5.39 -20.09 -17.90
C GLY A 97 6.38 -18.93 -17.82
N SER A 98 5.88 -17.69 -17.80
CA SER A 98 6.77 -16.52 -17.66
C SER A 98 7.39 -16.49 -16.27
N THR A 99 8.68 -16.14 -16.16
CA THR A 99 9.40 -16.15 -14.88
C THR A 99 10.02 -14.79 -14.52
N THR A 100 10.07 -14.50 -13.22
CA THR A 100 10.78 -13.33 -12.68
C THR A 100 11.70 -13.75 -11.53
N GLY A 101 13.01 -13.53 -11.67
CA GLY A 101 14.00 -13.87 -10.63
C GLY A 101 14.14 -15.37 -10.33
N SER A 102 13.87 -16.24 -11.31
CA SER A 102 13.87 -17.70 -11.14
C SER A 102 15.11 -18.37 -11.74
N SER A 103 15.45 -19.57 -11.29
CA SER A 103 16.58 -20.36 -11.82
C SER A 103 16.09 -21.72 -12.34
N THR A 104 16.30 -21.97 -13.63
CA THR A 104 15.86 -23.21 -14.30
C THR A 104 17.04 -23.92 -14.94
N SER A 105 17.29 -25.19 -14.61
CA SER A 105 18.38 -25.98 -15.18
C SER A 105 17.94 -27.37 -15.69
N GLY A 106 18.41 -27.80 -16.87
CA GLY A 106 18.15 -29.18 -17.33
C GLY A 106 18.16 -29.39 -18.85
N THR A 107 17.87 -30.61 -19.28
CA THR A 107 17.89 -31.01 -20.70
C THR A 107 16.49 -30.90 -21.31
N GLY A 108 16.34 -30.17 -22.43
CA GLY A 108 15.06 -30.04 -23.14
C GLY A 108 14.01 -29.16 -22.44
N THR A 109 14.40 -27.98 -21.94
CA THR A 109 13.47 -27.07 -21.23
C THR A 109 12.89 -26.00 -22.16
N THR A 110 11.60 -25.71 -22.00
CA THR A 110 10.90 -24.59 -22.67
C THR A 110 10.43 -23.61 -21.61
N THR A 111 10.93 -22.38 -21.63
CA THR A 111 10.56 -21.32 -20.66
C THR A 111 9.89 -20.18 -21.41
N GLY A 112 8.82 -19.61 -20.84
CA GLY A 112 8.18 -18.39 -21.32
C GLY A 112 9.09 -17.16 -21.24
N SER A 113 8.51 -15.96 -21.20
CA SER A 113 9.31 -14.74 -21.09
C SER A 113 9.99 -14.65 -19.71
N THR A 114 11.24 -14.16 -19.67
CA THR A 114 12.03 -14.09 -18.42
C THR A 114 12.45 -12.66 -18.09
N THR A 115 12.40 -12.29 -16.81
CA THR A 115 12.95 -11.03 -16.29
C THR A 115 13.84 -11.30 -15.08
N GLY A 116 15.15 -11.04 -15.18
CA GLY A 116 16.09 -11.30 -14.07
C GLY A 116 16.30 -12.77 -13.72
N SER A 117 15.95 -13.70 -14.61
CA SER A 117 16.06 -15.16 -14.39
C SER A 117 17.32 -15.76 -15.05
N SER A 118 17.77 -16.92 -14.57
CA SER A 118 18.91 -17.68 -15.12
C SER A 118 18.47 -19.05 -15.65
N THR A 119 18.74 -19.34 -16.91
CA THR A 119 18.43 -20.64 -17.54
C THR A 119 19.70 -21.33 -18.04
N SER A 120 19.93 -22.59 -17.67
CA SER A 120 21.13 -23.35 -18.09
C SER A 120 20.81 -24.80 -18.47
N GLY A 121 21.45 -25.33 -19.52
CA GLY A 121 21.30 -26.73 -19.93
C GLY A 121 21.26 -26.96 -21.43
N THR A 122 21.21 -28.23 -21.83
CA THR A 122 21.31 -28.66 -23.24
C THR A 122 19.93 -28.72 -23.89
N GLY A 123 19.75 -28.03 -25.03
CA GLY A 123 18.48 -28.04 -25.78
C GLY A 123 17.37 -27.18 -25.17
N THR A 124 17.69 -25.97 -24.70
CA THR A 124 16.74 -25.06 -24.05
C THR A 124 16.14 -24.06 -25.06
N THR A 125 14.83 -23.81 -24.93
CA THR A 125 14.09 -22.79 -25.68
C THR A 125 13.55 -21.77 -24.68
N THR A 126 13.97 -20.51 -24.79
CA THR A 126 13.49 -19.42 -23.90
C THR A 126 12.75 -18.38 -24.74
N GLY A 127 11.63 -17.88 -24.24
CA GLY A 127 10.93 -16.74 -24.80
C GLY A 127 11.74 -15.44 -24.65
N SER A 128 11.08 -14.29 -24.79
CA SER A 128 11.75 -12.99 -24.69
C SER A 128 12.44 -12.79 -23.32
N THR A 129 13.73 -12.43 -23.33
CA THR A 129 14.53 -12.16 -22.13
C THR A 129 14.62 -10.66 -21.87
N THR A 130 14.46 -10.22 -20.63
CA THR A 130 14.80 -8.86 -20.19
C THR A 130 15.79 -8.95 -19.04
N SER A 131 17.04 -8.59 -19.30
CA SER A 131 18.19 -8.59 -18.36
C SER A 131 18.36 -9.89 -17.56
N GLY A 132 19.18 -10.81 -18.07
CA GLY A 132 19.67 -12.00 -17.38
C GLY A 132 20.87 -12.59 -18.12
N THR A 133 21.88 -13.06 -17.39
CA THR A 133 23.14 -13.58 -17.95
C THR A 133 22.93 -15.03 -18.42
N GLY A 134 22.76 -15.25 -19.72
CA GLY A 134 22.75 -16.59 -20.32
C GLY A 134 24.15 -17.01 -20.73
N ASN A 135 24.68 -18.10 -20.14
CA ASN A 135 25.87 -18.76 -20.66
C ASN A 135 25.42 -19.92 -21.57
N THR A 136 25.63 -19.81 -22.87
CA THR A 136 25.16 -20.80 -23.86
C THR A 136 26.32 -21.68 -24.33
N THR A 137 26.27 -22.97 -24.03
CA THR A 137 27.10 -23.98 -24.71
C THR A 137 26.21 -24.72 -25.72
N THR A 138 26.58 -24.57 -27.00
CA THR A 138 26.21 -25.36 -28.20
C THR A 138 24.76 -25.84 -28.35
N GLY A 139 23.98 -25.16 -29.21
CA GLY A 139 22.73 -25.68 -29.78
C GLY A 139 21.45 -24.84 -29.62
N SER A 140 21.54 -23.51 -29.43
CA SER A 140 20.35 -22.65 -29.28
C SER A 140 19.94 -21.99 -30.62
N THR A 141 18.69 -22.20 -31.04
CA THR A 141 18.07 -21.46 -32.15
C THR A 141 17.54 -20.14 -31.60
N THR A 142 18.33 -19.07 -31.72
CA THR A 142 17.90 -17.71 -31.37
C THR A 142 17.01 -17.19 -32.49
N THR A 143 15.70 -17.08 -32.24
CA THR A 143 14.79 -16.40 -33.17
C THR A 143 15.05 -14.90 -33.11
N THR A 144 15.14 -14.32 -34.30
CA THR A 144 15.47 -12.96 -34.69
C THR A 144 15.09 -11.88 -33.68
N THR A 145 16.09 -11.06 -33.33
CA THR A 145 15.95 -9.76 -32.66
C THR A 145 14.98 -8.88 -33.44
N THR A 146 13.70 -8.98 -33.14
CA THR A 146 12.78 -7.88 -33.40
C THR A 146 13.11 -6.86 -32.32
N GLU A 147 13.70 -5.72 -32.70
CA GLU A 147 13.72 -4.55 -31.83
C GLU A 147 12.28 -4.35 -31.35
N ARG A 148 12.03 -4.74 -30.10
CA ARG A 148 10.76 -4.46 -29.44
C ARG A 148 10.65 -2.95 -29.46
N PRO A 149 9.61 -2.35 -30.08
CA PRO A 149 9.36 -0.94 -29.83
C PRO A 149 9.26 -0.85 -28.32
N THR A 150 10.18 -0.10 -27.72
CA THR A 150 10.09 0.23 -26.30
C THR A 150 8.74 0.91 -26.18
N VAL A 151 7.73 0.20 -25.70
CA VAL A 151 6.47 0.81 -25.31
C VAL A 151 6.82 1.64 -24.08
N LYS A 152 7.35 2.83 -24.37
CA LYS A 152 7.51 3.93 -23.45
C LYS A 152 6.10 4.39 -23.14
N THR A 153 5.38 3.68 -22.28
CA THR A 153 4.24 4.28 -21.56
C THR A 153 4.74 4.64 -20.18
N PRO A 154 5.22 5.88 -19.95
CA PRO A 154 5.62 6.37 -18.63
C PRO A 154 4.58 6.05 -17.54
N TYR A 155 3.31 6.04 -17.91
CA TYR A 155 2.16 6.01 -17.00
C TYR A 155 1.82 4.60 -16.45
N ARG A 156 2.13 3.52 -17.18
CA ARG A 156 2.14 2.16 -16.59
C ARG A 156 3.23 2.02 -15.54
N ARG A 157 4.30 2.83 -15.61
CA ARG A 157 5.33 2.85 -14.57
C ARG A 157 4.85 3.51 -13.29
N THR A 158 3.88 4.44 -13.35
CA THR A 158 3.36 5.09 -12.13
C THR A 158 2.75 4.08 -11.17
N ALA A 159 1.86 3.19 -11.64
CA ALA A 159 1.31 2.12 -10.79
C ALA A 159 2.40 1.19 -10.21
N LEU A 160 3.39 0.82 -11.03
CA LEU A 160 4.52 0.00 -10.57
C LEU A 160 5.39 0.73 -9.54
N GLU A 161 5.58 2.04 -9.71
CA GLU A 161 6.36 2.86 -8.80
C GLU A 161 5.63 3.05 -7.47
N LEU A 162 4.32 3.26 -7.49
CA LEU A 162 3.49 3.30 -6.27
C LEU A 162 3.57 1.97 -5.53
N SER A 163 3.48 0.83 -6.23
CA SER A 163 3.69 -0.48 -5.60
C SER A 163 5.09 -0.62 -4.98
N ARG A 164 6.15 -0.17 -5.68
CA ARG A 164 7.52 -0.18 -5.11
C ARG A 164 7.64 0.68 -3.87
N GLN A 165 7.09 1.90 -3.90
CA GLN A 165 7.08 2.80 -2.75
C GLN A 165 6.35 2.18 -1.56
N TYR A 166 5.18 1.57 -1.81
CA TYR A 166 4.36 0.91 -0.80
C TYR A 166 5.08 -0.27 -0.11
N TYR A 167 5.77 -1.12 -0.87
CA TYR A 167 6.49 -2.28 -0.32
C TYR A 167 7.88 -1.95 0.27
N ASP A 168 8.37 -0.71 0.11
CA ASP A 168 9.67 -0.31 0.62
C ASP A 168 9.59 0.13 2.09
N THR A 169 9.86 -0.82 2.99
CA THR A 169 9.73 -0.66 4.45
C THR A 169 11.02 -0.20 5.15
N ARG A 170 11.99 0.35 4.40
CA ARG A 170 13.19 0.91 5.05
C ARG A 170 12.80 1.95 6.11
N SER A 171 13.54 1.98 7.21
CA SER A 171 13.30 2.89 8.32
C SER A 171 13.73 4.33 8.03
N GLN A 172 14.67 4.51 7.09
CA GLN A 172 15.21 5.80 6.66
C GLN A 172 15.62 5.71 5.18
N CYS A 173 15.74 6.85 4.51
CA CYS A 173 16.27 6.94 3.16
C CYS A 173 17.78 6.70 3.13
N ASN A 174 18.35 6.51 1.94
CA ASN A 174 19.78 6.20 1.78
C ASN A 174 20.70 7.32 2.29
N ASP A 175 20.20 8.56 2.34
CA ASP A 175 20.90 9.73 2.87
C ASP A 175 20.64 9.97 4.38
N GLY A 176 19.97 9.04 5.05
CA GLY A 176 19.60 9.14 6.47
C GLY A 176 18.37 10.01 6.75
N SER A 177 17.73 10.56 5.72
CA SER A 177 16.49 11.33 5.92
C SER A 177 15.28 10.43 6.24
N PRO A 178 14.16 10.99 6.74
CA PRO A 178 13.00 10.22 7.15
C PRO A 178 12.41 9.37 6.02
N ALA A 179 11.95 8.15 6.33
CA ALA A 179 11.48 7.21 5.31
C ALA A 179 10.35 7.75 4.42
N TYR A 180 9.45 8.60 4.93
CA TYR A 180 8.38 9.21 4.13
C TYR A 180 8.91 10.08 2.96
N MET A 181 10.19 10.48 2.98
CA MET A 181 10.78 11.26 1.90
C MET A 181 11.15 10.40 0.67
N CYS A 182 11.22 9.08 0.79
CA CYS A 182 11.60 8.18 -0.31
C CYS A 182 10.69 6.94 -0.47
N THR A 183 9.87 6.61 0.53
CA THR A 183 8.97 5.45 0.52
C THR A 183 7.55 5.77 0.95
N GLY A 184 6.67 4.78 0.79
CA GLY A 184 5.24 4.88 0.98
C GLY A 184 4.54 5.81 -0.02
N VAL A 185 3.22 5.77 -0.02
CA VAL A 185 2.37 6.54 -0.93
C VAL A 185 1.66 7.63 -0.13
N MET A 186 2.08 8.88 -0.32
CA MET A 186 1.49 10.06 0.31
C MET A 186 0.26 10.51 -0.49
N LEU A 187 -0.93 10.34 0.06
CA LEU A 187 -2.19 10.59 -0.64
C LEU A 187 -3.12 11.48 0.17
N ARG A 188 -3.95 12.24 -0.52
CA ARG A 188 -5.05 13.00 0.08
C ARG A 188 -6.33 12.59 -0.60
N SER A 189 -7.32 12.17 0.20
CA SER A 189 -8.66 11.90 -0.27
C SER A 189 -9.50 13.18 -0.30
N ASN A 190 -10.46 13.23 -1.21
CA ASN A 190 -11.37 14.34 -1.43
C ASN A 190 -12.79 13.80 -1.58
N LYS A 191 -13.78 14.56 -1.14
CA LYS A 191 -15.19 14.14 -1.15
C LYS A 191 -15.68 13.80 -2.54
N ASN A 192 -15.87 14.82 -3.38
CA ASN A 192 -16.33 14.75 -4.75
C ASN A 192 -15.60 15.82 -5.57
N TYR A 193 -15.61 15.67 -6.90
CA TYR A 193 -15.21 16.73 -7.83
C TYR A 193 -16.06 18.00 -7.69
N SER A 194 -15.46 19.14 -8.02
CA SER A 194 -16.12 20.45 -8.08
C SER A 194 -15.51 21.32 -9.16
N ASP A 195 -16.35 22.02 -9.92
CA ASP A 195 -15.91 23.06 -10.86
C ASP A 195 -15.52 24.38 -10.16
N GLN A 196 -15.66 24.48 -8.83
CA GLN A 196 -15.42 25.73 -8.08
C GLN A 196 -13.98 25.87 -7.61
N TYR A 197 -13.22 24.77 -7.56
CA TYR A 197 -11.86 24.74 -7.07
C TYR A 197 -11.12 23.55 -7.68
N HIS A 198 -9.80 23.65 -7.78
CA HIS A 198 -8.97 22.54 -8.19
C HIS A 198 -8.73 21.59 -7.01
N VAL A 199 -8.79 20.27 -7.25
CA VAL A 199 -8.67 19.27 -6.16
C VAL A 199 -7.34 19.34 -5.40
N TRP A 200 -6.27 19.82 -6.07
CA TRP A 200 -4.93 20.00 -5.52
C TRP A 200 -4.70 21.38 -4.89
N ASP A 201 -5.70 22.27 -4.88
CA ASP A 201 -5.60 23.52 -4.16
C ASP A 201 -5.99 23.33 -2.69
N PRO A 202 -5.33 24.04 -1.76
CA PRO A 202 -5.64 23.94 -0.34
C PRO A 202 -7.05 24.45 -0.05
N SER A 203 -7.74 23.81 0.90
CA SER A 203 -9.04 24.31 1.36
C SER A 203 -8.87 25.61 2.16
N PRO A 204 -9.94 26.42 2.32
CA PRO A 204 -9.88 27.61 3.18
C PRO A 204 -9.40 27.31 4.61
N PHE A 205 -9.76 26.13 5.13
CA PHE A 205 -9.28 25.68 6.44
C PHE A 205 -7.76 25.42 6.43
N SER A 206 -7.24 24.74 5.41
CA SER A 206 -5.81 24.52 5.25
C SER A 206 -5.04 25.83 5.08
N THR A 207 -5.55 26.76 4.26
CA THR A 207 -4.96 28.10 4.11
C THR A 207 -4.94 28.86 5.44
N LYS A 208 -6.02 28.80 6.22
CA LYS A 208 -6.12 29.47 7.52
C LYS A 208 -5.16 28.87 8.55
N THR A 209 -5.07 27.54 8.60
CA THR A 209 -4.31 26.83 9.63
C THR A 209 -2.86 26.59 9.24
N GLY A 210 -2.50 26.72 7.97
CA GLY A 210 -1.16 26.43 7.46
C GLY A 210 -0.83 24.94 7.36
N GLY A 211 -1.76 24.03 7.67
CA GLY A 211 -1.58 22.58 7.53
C GLY A 211 -2.65 21.90 6.65
N THR A 212 -2.22 20.89 5.91
CA THR A 212 -3.07 20.09 5.02
C THR A 212 -2.94 18.61 5.39
N SER A 213 -4.07 17.95 5.65
CA SER A 213 -4.07 16.53 6.03
C SER A 213 -3.85 15.62 4.82
N PHE A 214 -3.02 14.61 5.03
CA PHE A 214 -2.75 13.52 4.10
C PHE A 214 -2.77 12.21 4.88
N SER A 215 -2.90 11.11 4.16
CA SER A 215 -2.64 9.77 4.68
C SER A 215 -1.45 9.17 3.94
N TRP A 216 -0.85 8.14 4.52
CA TRP A 216 0.35 7.52 3.96
C TRP A 216 0.26 6.01 3.99
N LEU A 217 0.33 5.39 2.81
CA LEU A 217 0.24 3.94 2.68
C LEU A 217 1.63 3.32 2.60
N ARG A 218 1.88 2.33 3.48
CA ARG A 218 3.03 1.44 3.40
C ARG A 218 2.63 0.04 3.84
N SER A 219 3.32 -0.98 3.33
CA SER A 219 2.93 -2.38 3.52
C SER A 219 2.94 -2.86 4.97
N ASP A 220 3.69 -2.20 5.86
CA ASP A 220 3.79 -2.48 7.29
C ASP A 220 2.93 -1.55 8.17
N THR A 221 2.30 -0.51 7.60
CA THR A 221 1.40 0.43 8.28
C THR A 221 0.06 0.57 7.55
N ARG A 222 -0.47 -0.58 7.14
CA ARG A 222 -1.68 -0.70 6.29
C ARG A 222 -2.97 -0.50 7.09
N TYR A 223 -3.93 0.17 6.45
CA TYR A 223 -5.29 0.39 6.95
C TYR A 223 -6.32 0.15 5.83
N SER A 224 -7.60 0.01 6.19
CA SER A 224 -8.64 -0.54 5.32
C SER A 224 -9.46 0.47 4.50
N HIS A 225 -9.39 1.76 4.83
CA HIS A 225 -10.28 2.77 4.24
C HIS A 225 -9.65 4.18 4.20
N LEU A 226 -10.32 5.14 3.56
CA LEU A 226 -9.89 6.54 3.50
C LEU A 226 -10.76 7.42 4.40
N ALA A 227 -10.22 8.58 4.77
CA ALA A 227 -10.92 9.54 5.63
C ALA A 227 -12.32 9.88 5.10
N PHE A 228 -13.29 9.93 6.01
CA PHE A 228 -14.71 10.24 5.74
C PHE A 228 -15.40 9.34 4.70
N GLY A 229 -14.84 8.18 4.38
CA GLY A 229 -15.37 7.29 3.33
C GLY A 229 -15.23 7.87 1.92
N TYR A 230 -14.26 8.78 1.72
CA TYR A 230 -13.98 9.36 0.40
C TYR A 230 -13.36 8.33 -0.54
N ASN A 231 -13.67 8.47 -1.83
CA ASN A 231 -13.38 7.44 -2.84
C ASN A 231 -12.37 7.87 -3.90
N SER A 232 -11.91 9.12 -3.87
CA SER A 232 -11.01 9.68 -4.89
C SER A 232 -10.06 10.72 -4.28
N GLY A 233 -9.03 11.10 -5.03
CA GLY A 233 -8.10 12.13 -4.59
C GLY A 233 -6.82 12.18 -5.43
N PHE A 234 -5.74 12.66 -4.82
CA PHE A 234 -4.44 12.79 -5.47
C PHE A 234 -3.29 12.25 -4.61
N ILE A 235 -2.19 11.92 -5.29
CA ILE A 235 -0.96 11.37 -4.70
C ILE A 235 0.19 12.33 -4.99
N PHE A 236 1.01 12.59 -3.97
CA PHE A 236 2.30 13.24 -4.14
C PHE A 236 3.43 12.23 -4.31
N PHE A 237 4.41 12.59 -5.14
CA PHE A 237 5.71 11.95 -5.14
C PHE A 237 6.34 12.07 -3.76
N PRO A 238 7.05 11.04 -3.27
CA PRO A 238 8.00 11.21 -2.18
C PRO A 238 8.97 12.34 -2.51
N GLN A 239 9.28 13.21 -1.55
CA GLN A 239 10.04 14.45 -1.80
C GLN A 239 11.37 14.22 -2.55
N GLN A 240 12.07 13.10 -2.32
CA GLN A 240 13.33 12.77 -3.00
C GLN A 240 13.15 12.26 -4.44
N LYS A 241 11.92 11.88 -4.81
CA LYS A 241 11.56 11.40 -6.15
C LYS A 241 10.84 12.47 -6.99
N ALA A 242 10.41 13.57 -6.37
CA ALA A 242 9.80 14.69 -7.05
C ALA A 242 10.83 15.47 -7.90
N ASP A 243 10.35 16.19 -8.90
CA ASP A 243 11.19 17.09 -9.70
C ASP A 243 11.89 18.12 -8.80
N ALA A 244 13.16 18.41 -9.09
CA ALA A 244 13.97 19.32 -8.26
C ALA A 244 13.39 20.73 -8.13
N ASN A 245 12.56 21.15 -9.10
CA ASN A 245 11.89 22.45 -9.14
C ASN A 245 10.46 22.41 -8.58
N ALA A 246 9.96 21.23 -8.17
CA ALA A 246 8.65 21.12 -7.55
C ALA A 246 8.64 21.84 -6.19
N VAL A 247 7.47 22.35 -5.82
CA VAL A 247 7.22 22.87 -4.47
C VAL A 247 7.56 21.78 -3.46
N LYS A 248 8.45 22.11 -2.53
CA LYS A 248 8.77 21.24 -1.40
C LYS A 248 7.69 21.43 -0.35
N VAL A 249 6.86 20.41 -0.19
CA VAL A 249 5.78 20.39 0.79
C VAL A 249 6.28 19.67 2.04
N ASP A 250 6.64 20.42 3.07
CA ASP A 250 7.23 19.87 4.30
C ASP A 250 6.23 19.03 5.10
N ALA A 251 6.69 17.93 5.69
CA ALA A 251 5.91 17.20 6.68
C ALA A 251 6.05 17.89 8.04
N LEU A 252 4.93 18.29 8.64
CA LEU A 252 4.89 18.99 9.92
C LEU A 252 4.80 17.99 11.07
N CYS A 253 3.89 17.02 10.96
CA CYS A 253 3.75 15.98 11.96
C CYS A 253 3.05 14.74 11.40
N TYR A 254 3.09 13.66 12.17
CA TYR A 254 2.46 12.38 11.87
C TYR A 254 1.78 11.79 13.10
N PHE A 255 0.57 11.30 12.91
CA PHE A 255 -0.22 10.54 13.86
C PHE A 255 -0.43 9.13 13.32
N LEU A 256 -0.37 8.13 14.20
CA LEU A 256 -0.53 6.73 13.80
C LEU A 256 -1.94 6.41 13.35
N LEU A 257 -2.92 7.15 13.88
CA LEU A 257 -4.34 7.04 13.63
C LEU A 257 -4.89 8.43 13.27
N ASP A 258 -6.12 8.54 12.77
CA ASP A 258 -6.84 9.81 12.62
C ASP A 258 -6.75 10.55 13.95
N ALA A 259 -6.32 11.81 13.92
CA ALA A 259 -6.09 12.59 15.12
C ALA A 259 -7.05 13.78 15.24
N SER A 260 -8.08 13.85 14.38
CA SER A 260 -9.01 14.98 14.32
C SER A 260 -8.24 16.31 14.23
N THR A 261 -7.26 16.39 13.32
CA THR A 261 -6.31 17.52 13.30
C THR A 261 -6.94 18.89 13.07
N ALA A 262 -8.24 18.94 12.74
CA ALA A 262 -9.01 20.16 12.69
C ALA A 262 -9.29 20.79 14.07
N SER A 263 -9.33 20.00 15.16
CA SER A 263 -9.52 20.49 16.54
C SER A 263 -8.20 20.76 17.28
N ARG A 264 -7.06 20.59 16.59
CA ARG A 264 -5.71 20.76 17.14
C ARG A 264 -5.10 22.11 16.79
N ASP A 265 -4.30 22.66 17.71
CA ASP A 265 -3.49 23.86 17.44
C ASP A 265 -2.22 23.54 16.65
N ASN A 266 -1.35 24.54 16.47
CA ASN A 266 -0.04 24.41 15.79
C ASN A 266 -0.14 23.71 14.42
N HIS A 267 -0.89 24.27 13.48
CA HIS A 267 -1.12 23.69 12.16
C HIS A 267 -1.78 22.30 12.18
N GLY A 268 -2.43 21.91 13.28
CA GLY A 268 -3.00 20.59 13.51
C GLY A 268 -2.02 19.58 14.14
N CYS A 269 -0.84 20.03 14.58
CA CYS A 269 0.22 19.18 15.12
C CYS A 269 0.40 19.27 16.63
N GLY A 270 -0.30 20.18 17.31
CA GLY A 270 -0.25 20.29 18.76
C GLY A 270 -1.43 19.62 19.45
N ALA A 271 -1.86 20.19 20.56
CA ALA A 271 -2.88 19.61 21.42
C ALA A 271 -4.27 19.79 20.82
N ALA A 272 -5.15 18.81 21.04
CA ALA A 272 -6.59 18.95 20.89
C ALA A 272 -7.11 19.87 22.00
N THR A 273 -7.22 21.17 21.69
CA THR A 273 -7.30 22.23 22.73
C THR A 273 -8.61 22.24 23.51
N ALA A 274 -9.69 21.63 22.98
CA ALA A 274 -10.97 21.55 23.66
C ALA A 274 -11.10 20.26 24.49
N GLU A 275 -10.54 19.16 24.00
CA GLU A 275 -10.69 17.83 24.57
C GLU A 275 -9.57 17.49 25.56
N PHE A 276 -8.31 17.71 25.16
CA PHE A 276 -7.12 17.30 25.92
C PHE A 276 -5.98 18.33 25.81
N PRO A 277 -6.16 19.56 26.30
CA PRO A 277 -5.19 20.65 26.11
C PRO A 277 -3.80 20.35 26.70
N ASP A 278 -3.73 19.56 27.77
CA ASP A 278 -2.48 19.30 28.51
C ASP A 278 -1.90 17.90 28.26
N THR A 279 -2.66 16.99 27.62
CA THR A 279 -2.29 15.56 27.50
C THR A 279 -2.27 15.01 26.08
N SER A 280 -2.52 15.83 25.05
CA SER A 280 -2.52 15.41 23.65
C SER A 280 -1.52 16.12 22.73
N ASN A 281 -0.52 16.81 23.32
CA ASN A 281 0.50 17.53 22.56
C ASN A 281 1.48 16.56 21.85
N THR A 282 2.60 17.07 21.33
CA THR A 282 3.60 16.25 20.65
C THR A 282 4.21 15.18 21.57
N CYS A 283 4.61 14.04 21.03
CA CYS A 283 5.16 12.94 21.82
C CYS A 283 6.45 13.34 22.57
N ASP A 284 7.28 14.19 21.96
CA ASP A 284 8.48 14.75 22.58
C ASP A 284 8.18 15.60 23.82
N HIS A 285 7.03 16.29 23.85
CA HIS A 285 6.58 17.05 25.02
C HIS A 285 6.45 16.17 26.27
N TYR A 286 6.08 14.90 26.08
CA TYR A 286 5.92 13.90 27.16
C TYR A 286 7.13 12.97 27.33
N GLY A 287 8.22 13.18 26.57
CA GLY A 287 9.37 12.26 26.58
C GLY A 287 9.05 10.86 26.04
N ILE A 288 8.05 10.76 25.15
CA ILE A 288 7.65 9.53 24.47
C ILE A 288 8.54 9.34 23.24
N ALA A 289 9.53 8.47 23.38
CA ALA A 289 10.53 8.18 22.33
C ALA A 289 10.60 6.70 21.95
N THR A 290 9.65 5.87 22.40
CA THR A 290 9.59 4.44 22.04
C THR A 290 8.16 4.04 21.67
N ALA A 291 8.05 2.93 20.95
CA ALA A 291 6.78 2.42 20.48
C ALA A 291 5.85 2.01 21.62
N GLU A 292 6.42 1.38 22.65
CA GLU A 292 5.70 0.91 23.84
C GLU A 292 5.17 2.07 24.66
N LYS A 293 5.96 3.15 24.81
CA LYS A 293 5.52 4.37 25.52
C LYS A 293 4.41 5.09 24.78
N TRP A 294 4.45 5.12 23.44
CA TRP A 294 3.35 5.67 22.66
C TRP A 294 2.07 4.87 22.88
N LEU A 295 2.16 3.53 22.86
CA LEU A 295 1.02 2.66 23.11
C LEU A 295 0.46 2.84 24.54
N GLU A 296 1.33 2.94 25.54
CA GLU A 296 0.95 3.21 26.94
C GLU A 296 0.18 4.54 27.05
N HIS A 297 0.70 5.62 26.44
CA HIS A 297 0.02 6.92 26.40
C HIS A 297 -1.34 6.82 25.72
N TYR A 298 -1.40 6.19 24.55
CA TYR A 298 -2.64 6.00 23.78
C TYR A 298 -3.69 5.22 24.57
N GLN A 299 -3.27 4.18 25.30
CA GLN A 299 -4.16 3.32 26.10
C GLN A 299 -4.51 3.90 27.48
N SER A 300 -3.86 4.98 27.92
CA SER A 300 -4.17 5.63 29.19
C SER A 300 -5.55 6.30 29.19
N GLU A 301 -6.05 6.71 28.02
CA GLU A 301 -7.43 7.16 27.81
C GLU A 301 -8.29 6.00 27.25
N GLN A 302 -9.58 5.95 27.59
CA GLN A 302 -10.48 4.86 27.20
C GLN A 302 -11.60 5.30 26.26
N ASN A 303 -12.02 6.56 26.34
CA ASN A 303 -13.21 7.07 25.66
C ASN A 303 -12.87 7.80 24.37
N ASP A 304 -11.84 8.65 24.41
CA ASP A 304 -11.48 9.52 23.28
C ASP A 304 -9.97 9.49 23.00
N ARG A 305 -9.51 8.31 22.61
CA ARG A 305 -8.09 8.09 22.27
C ARG A 305 -7.67 8.83 21.00
N GLN A 306 -8.62 9.11 20.11
CA GLN A 306 -8.40 9.84 18.86
C GLN A 306 -7.84 11.25 19.14
N HIS A 307 -8.50 11.99 20.03
CA HIS A 307 -8.03 13.31 20.45
C HIS A 307 -6.90 13.23 21.48
N HIS A 308 -6.84 12.19 22.32
CA HIS A 308 -5.80 12.07 23.36
C HIS A 308 -4.40 11.73 22.83
N GLN A 309 -4.29 11.01 21.71
CA GLN A 309 -3.00 10.55 21.20
C GLN A 309 -2.01 11.71 20.99
N CYS A 310 -0.73 11.45 21.29
CA CYS A 310 0.35 12.38 20.95
C CYS A 310 0.76 12.21 19.48
N GLY A 311 1.13 13.32 18.84
CA GLY A 311 1.67 13.35 17.47
C GLY A 311 3.19 13.38 17.44
N PHE A 312 3.79 12.75 16.43
CA PHE A 312 5.22 12.88 16.17
C PHE A 312 5.48 14.18 15.41
N ASP A 313 6.17 15.13 16.03
CA ASP A 313 6.64 16.34 15.37
C ASP A 313 7.73 15.98 14.35
N LEU A 314 7.51 16.31 13.09
CA LEU A 314 8.45 16.05 11.99
C LEU A 314 9.11 17.33 11.47
N SER A 315 8.78 18.47 12.10
CA SER A 315 9.43 19.74 11.79
C SER A 315 10.86 19.78 12.31
N GLY A 316 11.69 20.64 11.71
CA GLY A 316 13.09 20.80 12.09
C GLY A 316 14.05 19.95 11.28
N ASP A 317 15.08 19.40 11.93
CA ASP A 317 16.15 18.69 11.24
C ASP A 317 15.75 17.27 10.82
N LYS A 318 16.32 16.82 9.70
CA LYS A 318 15.97 15.54 9.07
C LYS A 318 16.35 14.32 9.90
N ALA A 319 17.42 14.40 10.70
CA ALA A 319 17.87 13.24 11.48
C ALA A 319 16.92 12.98 12.65
N THR A 320 16.52 14.04 13.35
CA THR A 320 15.51 13.96 14.41
C THR A 320 14.16 13.50 13.87
N ALA A 321 13.70 14.07 12.76
CA ALA A 321 12.46 13.61 12.11
C ALA A 321 12.54 12.13 11.68
N ALA A 322 13.72 11.65 11.28
CA ALA A 322 13.91 10.26 10.85
C ALA A 322 13.80 9.28 12.02
N GLU A 323 14.38 9.62 13.18
CA GLU A 323 14.23 8.81 14.39
C GLU A 323 12.80 8.84 14.93
N ARG A 324 12.16 10.01 15.00
CA ARG A 324 10.75 10.13 15.42
C ARG A 324 9.81 9.32 14.52
N PHE A 325 9.96 9.42 13.20
CA PHE A 325 9.13 8.68 12.25
C PHE A 325 9.37 7.16 12.28
N LYS A 326 10.61 6.73 12.54
CA LYS A 326 10.94 5.33 12.77
C LYS A 326 10.23 4.78 14.01
N VAL A 327 10.18 5.53 15.11
CA VAL A 327 9.40 5.16 16.30
C VAL A 327 7.92 5.05 15.94
N ALA A 328 7.36 6.02 15.22
CA ALA A 328 5.96 6.03 14.84
C ALA A 328 5.56 4.79 14.01
N THR A 329 6.37 4.45 13.01
CA THR A 329 6.10 3.26 12.17
C THR A 329 6.31 1.94 12.91
N THR A 330 7.22 1.90 13.90
CA THR A 330 7.36 0.74 14.80
C THR A 330 6.16 0.59 15.73
N ALA A 331 5.64 1.70 16.27
CA ALA A 331 4.45 1.73 17.13
C ALA A 331 3.19 1.24 16.42
N HIS A 332 3.06 1.48 15.11
CA HIS A 332 1.92 1.00 14.34
C HIS A 332 1.80 -0.53 14.38
N ALA A 333 2.92 -1.26 14.41
CA ALA A 333 2.90 -2.72 14.50
C ALA A 333 2.27 -3.25 15.81
N LEU A 334 2.19 -2.41 16.85
CA LEU A 334 1.59 -2.76 18.15
C LEU A 334 0.07 -2.56 18.20
N LEU A 335 -0.52 -1.88 17.20
CA LEU A 335 -1.95 -1.52 17.21
C LEU A 335 -2.89 -2.66 16.80
N GLY A 336 -2.39 -3.69 16.10
CA GLY A 336 -3.20 -4.82 15.62
C GLY A 336 -4.44 -4.35 14.84
N ASP A 337 -5.61 -4.87 15.23
CA ASP A 337 -6.89 -4.49 14.62
C ASP A 337 -7.19 -2.98 14.70
N THR A 338 -6.73 -2.28 15.74
CA THR A 338 -6.98 -0.84 15.88
C THR A 338 -6.31 -0.07 14.73
N GLY A 339 -5.07 -0.42 14.40
CA GLY A 339 -4.31 0.25 13.32
C GLY A 339 -4.77 -0.17 11.93
N PHE A 340 -5.34 -1.35 11.78
CA PHE A 340 -5.88 -1.78 10.48
C PHE A 340 -7.24 -1.12 10.18
N ASN A 341 -8.05 -0.90 11.21
CA ASN A 341 -9.40 -0.34 11.08
C ASN A 341 -9.45 1.18 11.19
N GLU A 342 -8.31 1.86 11.23
CA GLU A 342 -8.22 3.31 11.30
C GLU A 342 -7.05 3.81 10.44
N LEU A 343 -7.24 4.91 9.72
CA LEU A 343 -6.22 5.50 8.86
C LEU A 343 -5.17 6.26 9.69
N ASN A 344 -3.96 6.39 9.17
CA ASN A 344 -2.99 7.33 9.75
C ASN A 344 -3.16 8.75 9.20
N GLU A 345 -2.62 9.73 9.91
CA GLU A 345 -2.75 11.13 9.52
C GLU A 345 -1.40 11.86 9.52
N PHE A 346 -0.98 12.30 8.33
CA PHE A 346 0.05 13.31 8.15
C PHE A 346 -0.56 14.71 8.13
N ARG A 347 0.16 15.66 8.72
CA ARG A 347 -0.01 17.08 8.43
C ARG A 347 1.16 17.56 7.61
N LEU A 348 0.87 18.01 6.40
CA LEU A 348 1.84 18.66 5.52
C LEU A 348 1.67 20.18 5.57
N ALA A 349 2.75 20.92 5.34
CA ALA A 349 2.71 22.36 5.21
C ALA A 349 1.79 22.77 4.05
N THR A 350 0.96 23.77 4.26
CA THR A 350 0.06 24.26 3.21
C THR A 350 0.82 25.10 2.19
N TRP A 351 0.56 24.85 0.91
CA TRP A 351 1.11 25.61 -0.22
C TRP A 351 0.14 26.71 -0.66
N GLU A 352 0.60 27.59 -1.55
CA GLU A 352 -0.25 28.59 -2.20
C GLU A 352 -1.20 27.94 -3.22
N SER A 353 -2.45 28.40 -3.32
CA SER A 353 -3.36 27.98 -4.40
C SER A 353 -2.83 28.39 -5.78
N GLY A 354 -3.24 27.66 -6.82
CA GLY A 354 -2.85 27.93 -8.21
C GLY A 354 -1.44 27.41 -8.57
N LYS A 355 -0.86 26.52 -7.74
CA LYS A 355 0.47 25.94 -7.95
C LYS A 355 0.46 24.58 -8.63
N GLY A 356 -0.66 24.17 -9.24
CA GLY A 356 -0.86 22.81 -9.79
C GLY A 356 0.34 22.26 -10.57
N SER A 357 0.87 23.02 -11.53
CA SER A 357 2.02 22.61 -12.36
C SER A 357 3.37 22.55 -11.63
N GLN A 358 3.45 23.09 -10.42
CA GLN A 358 4.65 23.11 -9.58
C GLN A 358 4.55 22.11 -8.42
N LEU A 359 3.36 21.54 -8.15
CA LEU A 359 3.20 20.57 -7.08
C LEU A 359 3.84 19.23 -7.46
N PRO A 360 4.33 18.45 -6.48
CA PRO A 360 4.91 17.13 -6.72
C PRO A 360 3.81 16.07 -6.98
N LEU A 361 2.85 16.35 -7.83
CA LEU A 361 1.74 15.44 -8.14
C LEU A 361 2.25 14.22 -8.93
N GLN A 362 1.99 13.03 -8.41
CA GLN A 362 2.36 11.76 -9.05
C GLN A 362 1.20 11.14 -9.84
N ALA A 363 -0.02 11.25 -9.30
CA ALA A 363 -1.23 10.69 -9.89
C ALA A 363 -2.50 11.25 -9.25
N PHE A 364 -3.62 11.15 -9.97
CA PHE A 364 -4.94 11.09 -9.35
C PHE A 364 -5.30 9.63 -9.07
N PHE A 365 -6.19 9.40 -8.11
CA PHE A 365 -6.62 8.05 -7.80
C PHE A 365 -8.11 7.96 -7.52
N TYR A 366 -8.61 6.73 -7.60
CA TYR A 366 -9.91 6.35 -7.06
C TYR A 366 -9.84 4.95 -6.43
N LEU A 367 -10.78 4.65 -5.53
CA LEU A 367 -10.92 3.32 -4.94
C LEU A 367 -11.69 2.38 -5.87
N ALA A 368 -11.17 1.18 -6.08
CA ALA A 368 -11.81 0.14 -6.87
C ALA A 368 -13.24 -0.14 -6.37
N ASP A 369 -14.15 -0.41 -7.32
CA ASP A 369 -15.55 -0.75 -7.04
C ASP A 369 -16.35 0.36 -6.32
N THR A 370 -15.94 1.62 -6.53
CA THR A 370 -16.64 2.83 -6.04
C THR A 370 -16.99 3.79 -7.18
N ASP A 371 -17.75 4.84 -6.87
CA ASP A 371 -18.08 5.94 -7.77
C ASP A 371 -16.94 6.95 -7.99
N GLY A 372 -15.82 6.81 -7.26
CA GLY A 372 -14.69 7.75 -7.32
C GLY A 372 -13.96 7.82 -8.67
N LEU A 373 -14.19 6.86 -9.58
CA LEU A 373 -13.62 6.91 -10.93
C LEU A 373 -14.05 8.19 -11.67
N SER A 374 -15.33 8.58 -11.53
CA SER A 374 -15.83 9.77 -12.21
C SER A 374 -15.10 11.03 -11.73
N ASP A 375 -14.88 11.18 -10.43
CA ASP A 375 -14.11 12.29 -9.87
C ASP A 375 -12.68 12.31 -10.40
N ALA A 376 -11.99 11.16 -10.35
CA ALA A 376 -10.59 11.07 -10.78
C ALA A 376 -10.39 11.40 -12.27
N GLN A 377 -11.37 11.05 -13.10
CA GLN A 377 -11.41 11.44 -14.51
C GLN A 377 -11.57 12.95 -14.68
N HIS A 378 -12.45 13.59 -13.90
CA HIS A 378 -12.58 15.04 -13.92
C HIS A 378 -11.32 15.74 -13.38
N TYR A 379 -10.68 15.22 -12.34
CA TYR A 379 -9.39 15.73 -11.86
C TYR A 379 -8.31 15.68 -12.94
N GLN A 380 -8.22 14.56 -13.67
CA GLN A 380 -7.28 14.42 -14.79
C GLN A 380 -7.54 15.46 -15.90
N LEU A 381 -8.80 15.66 -16.27
CA LEU A 381 -9.18 16.63 -17.30
C LEU A 381 -8.92 18.08 -16.84
N ASP A 382 -9.32 18.43 -15.63
CA ASP A 382 -9.09 19.75 -15.04
C ASP A 382 -7.59 20.06 -14.99
N TYR A 383 -6.77 19.14 -14.47
CA TYR A 383 -5.33 19.32 -14.40
C TYR A 383 -4.68 19.56 -15.76
N TYR A 384 -5.09 18.79 -16.77
CA TYR A 384 -4.57 18.98 -18.12
C TYR A 384 -4.99 20.32 -18.71
N ASN A 385 -6.24 20.75 -18.51
CA ASN A 385 -6.69 22.05 -18.97
C ASN A 385 -5.89 23.21 -18.35
N GLN A 386 -5.53 23.09 -17.07
CA GLN A 386 -4.75 24.10 -16.35
C GLN A 386 -3.26 24.10 -16.71
N THR A 387 -2.66 22.92 -16.89
CA THR A 387 -1.19 22.77 -16.91
C THR A 387 -0.63 22.29 -18.25
N GLN A 388 -1.49 21.75 -19.12
CA GLN A 388 -1.13 21.01 -20.34
C GLN A 388 -0.26 19.77 -20.07
N ALA A 389 -0.14 19.35 -18.81
CA ALA A 389 0.60 18.17 -18.39
C ALA A 389 -0.34 17.00 -18.11
N PHE A 390 0.09 15.79 -18.49
CA PHE A 390 -0.66 14.57 -18.23
C PHE A 390 -0.31 14.02 -16.84
N LEU A 391 -1.33 13.74 -16.02
CA LEU A 391 -1.23 12.93 -14.82
C LEU A 391 -2.13 11.68 -14.93
N PRO A 392 -1.63 10.48 -14.61
CA PRO A 392 -2.44 9.27 -14.70
C PRO A 392 -3.48 9.19 -13.59
N VAL A 393 -4.61 8.54 -13.90
CA VAL A 393 -5.57 8.02 -12.93
C VAL A 393 -5.15 6.60 -12.54
N ILE A 394 -5.00 6.36 -11.24
CA ILE A 394 -4.62 5.06 -10.67
C ILE A 394 -5.79 4.48 -9.87
N ARG A 395 -6.18 3.25 -10.20
CA ARG A 395 -7.13 2.48 -9.40
C ARG A 395 -6.41 1.90 -8.18
N ILE A 396 -6.92 2.18 -6.99
CA ILE A 396 -6.43 1.65 -5.71
C ILE A 396 -7.42 0.64 -5.16
N THR A 397 -6.97 -0.55 -4.79
CA THR A 397 -7.78 -1.50 -4.02
C THR A 397 -7.26 -1.55 -2.59
N MET A 398 -8.07 -1.10 -1.63
CA MET A 398 -7.73 -1.14 -0.20
C MET A 398 -7.79 -2.58 0.34
N PRO A 399 -6.89 -2.96 1.28
CA PRO A 399 -6.90 -4.29 1.87
C PRO A 399 -8.17 -4.52 2.70
N GLN A 400 -8.79 -5.69 2.51
CA GLN A 400 -9.99 -6.09 3.27
C GLN A 400 -9.65 -6.88 4.54
N THR A 401 -8.40 -7.33 4.67
CA THR A 401 -7.91 -8.07 5.84
C THR A 401 -6.51 -7.59 6.20
N GLN A 402 -6.11 -7.84 7.45
CA GLN A 402 -4.74 -7.56 7.89
C GLN A 402 -3.67 -8.33 7.12
N SER A 403 -3.97 -9.41 6.39
CA SER A 403 -2.97 -10.12 5.57
C SER A 403 -2.93 -9.63 4.11
N ALA A 404 -3.97 -8.92 3.67
CA ALA A 404 -4.05 -8.34 2.33
C ALA A 404 -3.18 -7.09 2.22
N GLN A 405 -2.84 -6.73 0.97
CA GLN A 405 -2.01 -5.58 0.63
C GLN A 405 -2.80 -4.63 -0.27
N VAL A 406 -2.48 -3.33 -0.19
CA VAL A 406 -2.99 -2.36 -1.16
C VAL A 406 -2.50 -2.72 -2.55
N GLN A 407 -3.39 -2.60 -3.55
CA GLN A 407 -3.03 -2.80 -4.94
C GLN A 407 -3.16 -1.49 -5.72
N PHE A 408 -2.18 -1.22 -6.59
CA PHE A 408 -2.17 -0.06 -7.48
C PHE A 408 -2.23 -0.55 -8.92
N ASN A 409 -3.23 -0.11 -9.68
CA ASN A 409 -3.39 -0.49 -11.07
C ASN A 409 -3.56 0.73 -11.97
N TYR A 410 -2.85 0.73 -13.08
CA TYR A 410 -3.16 1.61 -14.21
C TYR A 410 -4.04 0.83 -15.18
N VAL A 411 -5.25 1.34 -15.42
CA VAL A 411 -6.21 0.75 -16.35
C VAL A 411 -6.40 1.73 -17.51
N PRO A 412 -6.07 1.34 -18.76
CA PRO A 412 -6.16 2.26 -19.90
C PRO A 412 -7.55 2.84 -20.15
N SER A 413 -8.62 2.07 -19.89
CA SER A 413 -10.00 2.53 -20.05
C SER A 413 -10.46 3.55 -19.00
N ASP A 414 -9.70 3.72 -17.93
CA ASP A 414 -10.05 4.65 -16.86
C ASP A 414 -9.57 6.08 -17.17
N GLN A 415 -8.68 6.24 -18.15
CA GLN A 415 -8.16 7.55 -18.53
C GLN A 415 -9.11 8.26 -19.51
N VAL A 416 -9.32 9.56 -19.31
CA VAL A 416 -10.05 10.42 -20.26
C VAL A 416 -9.12 11.15 -21.24
N LEU A 417 -7.82 11.17 -20.93
CA LEU A 417 -6.80 11.72 -21.81
C LEU A 417 -5.87 10.62 -22.32
N THR A 418 -5.33 10.83 -23.51
CA THR A 418 -4.27 9.95 -24.02
C THR A 418 -2.91 10.45 -23.53
N PRO A 419 -2.05 9.57 -22.99
CA PRO A 419 -0.63 9.82 -22.83
C PRO A 419 0.00 10.61 -23.99
N VAL A 420 0.49 11.82 -23.72
CA VAL A 420 1.33 12.56 -24.68
C VAL A 420 2.76 11.99 -24.56
N TYR A 421 3.35 11.59 -25.70
CA TYR A 421 4.63 10.88 -25.79
C TYR A 421 5.79 11.77 -26.23
#